data_AF-A0A8J3JV59-F1
#
_entry.id   AF-A0A8J3JV59-F1
#
_cell.length_a   1.000
_cell.length_b   1.000
_cell.length_c   1.000
_cell.angle_alpha   90.00
_cell.angle_beta   90.00
_cell.angle_gamma   90.00
#
_symmetry.space_group_name_H-M   'P 1'
#
loop_
_entity.id
_entity.type
_entity.pdbx_description
1 polymer ?
#
loop_
_entity_poly.entity_id
_entity_poly.type
_entity_poly.pdbx_seq_one_letter_code
_entity_poly.pdbx_strand_id
1 'polypeptide(L)'
;MGKFLDRFRKRANPSDEETAEAMRNLADAFVRGAAAEGTPFGWEPDEASRLDDICDAFLASDPPAAHRHSMIMSMGAYLGELMVRHGGGRWAFDAQEEAAVVEMPNGLRAFPHNKVAKRLDHGREHNLFAFYWYGLTRQTPPDTAVRVLPDGG
;
A
#
# COMPACT_ATOMS: atom_id res chain seq x y z
N MET A 1 -14.40 -11.73 43.11
CA MET A 1 -13.29 -10.74 43.03
C MET A 1 -12.28 -11.24 41.98
N GLY A 2 -12.54 -11.21 40.68
CA GLY A 2 -12.78 -10.02 39.87
C GLY A 2 -11.50 -9.43 39.22
N LYS A 3 -10.32 -10.07 39.34
CA LYS A 3 -9.03 -9.52 38.84
C LYS A 3 -8.04 -10.53 38.22
N PHE A 4 -8.52 -11.59 37.56
CA PHE A 4 -7.62 -12.55 36.89
C PHE A 4 -7.96 -12.90 35.43
N LEU A 5 -9.05 -12.37 34.86
CA LEU A 5 -9.46 -12.67 33.47
C LEU A 5 -9.16 -11.54 32.46
N ASP A 6 -8.66 -10.39 32.90
CA ASP A 6 -8.49 -9.22 32.03
C ASP A 6 -7.13 -9.14 31.30
N ARG A 7 -6.34 -10.23 31.34
CA ARG A 7 -4.99 -10.26 30.75
C ARG A 7 -4.94 -10.85 29.32
N PHE A 8 -6.08 -11.30 28.76
CA PHE A 8 -6.13 -11.92 27.43
C PHE A 8 -7.36 -11.53 26.60
N ARG A 9 -7.88 -10.30 26.75
CA ARG A 9 -8.77 -9.76 25.71
C ARG A 9 -7.91 -9.45 24.48
N LYS A 10 -7.83 -10.39 23.52
CA LYS A 10 -7.41 -10.08 22.14
C LYS A 10 -8.23 -8.84 21.76
N ARG A 11 -7.57 -7.72 21.45
CA ARG A 11 -8.29 -6.53 21.00
C ARG A 11 -9.19 -6.99 19.85
N ALA A 12 -10.45 -6.55 19.86
CA ALA A 12 -11.32 -6.81 18.72
C ALA A 12 -10.61 -6.29 17.47
N ASN A 13 -10.78 -6.99 16.35
CA ASN A 13 -10.29 -6.50 15.06
C ASN A 13 -10.86 -5.10 14.82
N PRO A 14 -10.08 -4.20 14.21
CA PRO A 14 -10.59 -2.87 13.89
C PRO A 14 -11.77 -3.01 12.92
N SER A 15 -12.73 -2.11 13.04
CA SER A 15 -13.75 -1.92 12.03
C SER A 15 -13.15 -1.39 10.72
N ASP A 16 -13.91 -1.49 9.64
CA ASP A 16 -13.53 -0.91 8.35
C ASP A 16 -13.38 0.61 8.44
N GLU A 17 -14.20 1.28 9.26
CA GLU A 17 -14.13 2.73 9.47
C GLU A 17 -12.85 3.14 10.22
N GLU A 18 -12.51 2.45 11.32
CA GLU A 18 -11.25 2.65 12.05
C GLU A 18 -10.04 2.37 11.16
N THR A 19 -10.13 1.34 10.31
CA THR A 19 -9.09 1.01 9.34
C THR A 19 -8.94 2.12 8.31
N ALA A 20 -10.05 2.60 7.74
CA ALA A 20 -10.04 3.67 6.76
C ALA A 20 -9.47 4.98 7.34
N GLU A 21 -9.83 5.33 8.58
CA GLU A 21 -9.28 6.49 9.28
C GLU A 21 -7.77 6.36 9.51
N ALA A 22 -7.33 5.20 10.00
CA ALA A 22 -5.91 4.94 10.22
C ALA A 22 -5.11 5.04 8.89
N MET A 23 -5.65 4.51 7.79
CA MET A 23 -4.98 4.58 6.49
C MET A 23 -4.93 6.00 5.93
N ARG A 24 -6.02 6.78 6.05
CA ARG A 24 -5.98 8.20 5.66
C ARG A 24 -4.91 8.98 6.44
N ASN A 25 -4.82 8.77 7.75
CA ASN A 25 -3.82 9.44 8.59
C ASN A 25 -2.37 9.09 8.19
N LEU A 26 -2.11 7.82 7.84
CA LEU A 26 -0.81 7.36 7.34
C LEU A 26 -0.48 7.93 5.95
N ALA A 27 -1.47 7.97 5.06
CA ALA A 27 -1.32 8.56 3.73
C ALA A 27 -1.02 10.06 3.81
N ASP A 28 -1.73 10.79 4.68
CA ASP A 28 -1.44 12.21 4.93
C ASP A 28 -0.04 12.41 5.54
N ALA A 29 0.42 11.48 6.39
CA ALA A 29 1.78 11.52 6.92
C ALA A 29 2.84 11.32 5.83
N PHE A 30 2.59 10.43 4.86
CA PHE A 30 3.44 10.28 3.68
C PHE A 30 3.54 11.59 2.90
N VAL A 31 2.40 12.22 2.57
CA VAL A 31 2.37 13.48 1.82
C VAL A 31 3.13 14.59 2.55
N ARG A 32 2.92 14.74 3.87
CA ARG A 32 3.65 15.72 4.69
C ARG A 32 5.15 15.44 4.75
N GLY A 33 5.53 14.18 4.93
CA GLY A 33 6.94 13.76 4.97
C GLY A 33 7.65 14.05 3.66
N ALA A 34 7.06 13.63 2.53
CA ALA A 34 7.63 13.85 1.21
C ALA A 34 7.77 15.36 0.87
N ALA A 35 6.79 16.18 1.27
CA ALA A 35 6.89 17.64 1.12
C ALA A 35 8.03 18.25 1.96
N ALA A 36 8.24 17.77 3.19
CA ALA A 36 9.36 18.23 4.04
C ALA A 36 10.73 17.86 3.46
N GLU A 37 10.80 16.79 2.67
CA GLU A 37 12.01 16.34 1.96
C GLU A 37 12.15 16.99 0.56
N GLY A 38 11.28 17.95 0.22
CA GLY A 38 11.36 18.68 -1.05
C GLY A 38 10.76 17.96 -2.25
N THR A 39 10.04 16.86 -2.03
CA THR A 39 9.36 16.06 -3.07
C THR A 39 7.86 16.03 -2.80
N PRO A 40 7.13 17.14 -3.01
CA PRO A 40 5.70 17.19 -2.66
C PRO A 40 4.88 16.20 -3.48
N PHE A 41 3.92 15.57 -2.82
CA PHE A 41 2.86 14.76 -3.43
C PHE A 41 1.51 15.44 -3.22
N GLY A 42 0.64 15.33 -4.21
CA GLY A 42 -0.77 15.67 -4.13
C GLY A 42 -1.61 14.41 -3.97
N TRP A 43 -2.65 14.29 -4.80
CA TRP A 43 -3.50 13.11 -4.87
C TRP A 43 -3.83 12.76 -6.32
N GLU A 44 -2.96 13.08 -7.27
CA GLU A 44 -3.22 12.86 -8.69
C GLU A 44 -2.84 11.43 -9.13
N PRO A 45 -3.53 10.83 -10.13
CA PRO A 45 -3.27 9.45 -10.55
C PRO A 45 -1.84 9.17 -11.03
N ASP A 46 -1.22 10.14 -11.69
CA ASP A 46 0.13 10.04 -12.25
C ASP A 46 1.20 9.92 -11.15
N GLU A 47 0.92 10.38 -9.94
CA GLU A 47 1.81 10.29 -8.80
C GLU A 47 2.04 8.86 -8.32
N ALA A 48 1.17 7.90 -8.68
CA ALA A 48 1.41 6.48 -8.42
C ALA A 48 2.72 5.99 -9.07
N SER A 49 3.12 6.56 -10.21
CA SER A 49 4.39 6.23 -10.89
C SER A 49 5.62 6.70 -10.11
N ARG A 50 5.54 7.85 -9.45
CA ARG A 50 6.64 8.44 -8.67
C ARG A 50 6.98 7.63 -7.43
N LEU A 51 6.07 6.78 -6.94
CA LEU A 51 6.33 5.93 -5.78
C LEU A 51 7.42 4.89 -6.05
N ASP A 52 7.53 4.40 -7.28
CA ASP A 52 8.60 3.47 -7.66
C ASP A 52 9.98 4.13 -7.55
N ASP A 53 10.09 5.42 -7.90
CA ASP A 53 11.33 6.20 -7.77
C ASP A 53 11.69 6.46 -6.29
N ILE A 54 10.68 6.70 -5.45
CA ILE A 54 10.90 6.80 -3.99
C ILE A 54 11.43 5.48 -3.42
N CYS A 55 10.90 4.33 -3.87
CA CYS A 55 11.44 3.03 -3.46
C CYS A 55 12.92 2.88 -3.85
N ASP A 56 13.31 3.30 -5.06
CA ASP A 56 14.70 3.21 -5.51
C ASP A 56 15.61 4.12 -4.67
N ALA A 57 15.21 5.37 -4.45
CA ALA A 57 15.96 6.31 -3.61
C ALA A 57 16.08 5.80 -2.17
N PHE A 58 15.00 5.26 -1.61
CA PHE A 58 15.00 4.68 -0.27
C PHE A 58 15.97 3.50 -0.17
N LEU A 59 15.95 2.56 -1.11
CA LEU A 59 16.88 1.41 -1.10
C LEU A 59 18.34 1.84 -1.30
N ALA A 60 18.60 2.83 -2.13
CA ALA A 60 19.95 3.37 -2.35
C ALA A 60 20.55 4.04 -1.10
N SER A 61 19.71 4.45 -0.15
CA SER A 61 20.15 5.10 1.10
C SER A 61 20.59 4.13 2.21
N ASP A 62 20.48 2.81 1.98
CA ASP A 62 20.74 1.74 2.98
C ASP A 62 20.06 1.99 4.34
N PRO A 63 18.72 2.03 4.38
CA PRO A 63 17.98 2.51 5.54
C PRO A 63 17.89 1.45 6.65
N PRO A 64 17.90 1.86 7.93
CA PRO A 64 17.59 0.97 9.05
C PRO A 64 16.23 0.28 8.91
N ALA A 65 16.13 -0.94 9.42
CA ALA A 65 14.89 -1.75 9.35
C ALA A 65 13.63 -1.05 9.90
N ALA A 66 13.78 -0.20 10.92
CA ALA A 66 12.66 0.57 11.47
C ALA A 66 12.08 1.60 10.48
N HIS A 67 12.93 2.21 9.64
CA HIS A 67 12.48 3.12 8.59
C HIS A 67 11.78 2.35 7.46
N ARG A 68 12.18 1.10 7.21
CA ARG A 68 11.54 0.24 6.21
C ARG A 68 10.07 -0.02 6.54
N HIS A 69 9.77 -0.38 7.78
CA HIS A 69 8.38 -0.60 8.20
C HIS A 69 7.55 0.69 8.09
N SER A 70 8.09 1.83 8.54
CA SER A 70 7.42 3.12 8.45
C SER A 70 7.15 3.55 7.00
N MET A 71 8.10 3.29 6.10
CA MET A 71 7.95 3.51 4.66
C MET A 71 6.85 2.63 4.07
N ILE A 72 6.83 1.33 4.37
CA ILE A 72 5.79 0.40 3.90
C ILE A 72 4.40 0.87 4.35
N MET A 73 4.26 1.25 5.62
CA MET A 73 2.96 1.67 6.18
C MET A 73 2.47 2.98 5.55
N SER A 74 3.32 4.01 5.49
CA SER A 74 2.91 5.33 4.99
C SER A 74 2.72 5.34 3.46
N MET A 75 3.65 4.76 2.70
CA MET A 75 3.54 4.67 1.24
C MET A 75 2.43 3.71 0.81
N GLY A 76 2.26 2.58 1.50
CA GLY A 76 1.17 1.65 1.24
C GLY A 76 -0.19 2.30 1.46
N ALA A 77 -0.35 3.06 2.54
CA ALA A 77 -1.56 3.83 2.79
C ALA A 77 -1.80 4.88 1.70
N TYR A 78 -0.77 5.63 1.27
CA TYR A 78 -0.89 6.59 0.17
C TYR A 78 -1.31 5.94 -1.15
N LEU A 79 -0.67 4.83 -1.53
CA LEU A 79 -1.03 4.05 -2.72
C LEU A 79 -2.49 3.57 -2.66
N GLY A 80 -2.95 3.09 -1.50
CA GLY A 80 -4.34 2.68 -1.33
C GLY A 80 -5.33 3.84 -1.36
N GLU A 81 -4.97 5.02 -0.83
CA GLU A 81 -5.79 6.23 -0.95
C GLU A 81 -5.94 6.69 -2.40
N LEU A 82 -4.91 6.56 -3.24
CA LEU A 82 -5.08 6.79 -4.68
C LEU A 82 -6.10 5.80 -5.29
N MET A 83 -6.12 4.54 -4.84
CA MET A 83 -7.10 3.56 -5.31
C MET A 83 -8.52 3.88 -4.84
N VAL A 84 -8.69 4.33 -3.60
CA VAL A 84 -9.97 4.79 -3.05
C VAL A 84 -10.49 6.00 -3.84
N ARG A 85 -9.66 7.03 -4.02
CA ARG A 85 -10.04 8.30 -4.65
C ARG A 85 -10.37 8.16 -6.13
N HIS A 86 -9.58 7.38 -6.87
CA HIS A 86 -9.67 7.33 -8.34
C HIS A 86 -10.36 6.08 -8.87
N GLY A 87 -10.41 5.02 -8.08
CA GLY A 87 -11.07 3.76 -8.45
C GLY A 87 -12.36 3.48 -7.70
N GLY A 88 -12.80 4.37 -6.79
CA GLY A 88 -13.98 4.17 -5.95
C GLY A 88 -13.82 3.02 -4.95
N GLY A 89 -12.59 2.64 -4.62
CA GLY A 89 -12.31 1.61 -3.63
C GLY A 89 -12.73 2.04 -2.23
N ARG A 90 -12.78 1.07 -1.31
CA ARG A 90 -12.96 1.34 0.12
C ARG A 90 -11.93 0.56 0.93
N TRP A 91 -11.44 1.15 2.01
CA TRP A 91 -10.65 0.42 2.99
C TRP A 91 -11.54 -0.52 3.80
N ALA A 92 -11.01 -1.70 4.08
CA ALA A 92 -11.58 -2.67 4.99
C ALA A 92 -10.45 -3.37 5.76
N PHE A 93 -10.79 -4.04 6.87
CA PHE A 93 -9.87 -4.93 7.56
C PHE A 93 -10.07 -6.37 7.11
N ASP A 94 -9.04 -6.98 6.53
CA ASP A 94 -9.01 -8.41 6.28
C ASP A 94 -8.60 -9.16 7.55
N ALA A 95 -9.54 -9.88 8.17
CA ALA A 95 -9.29 -10.65 9.37
C ALA A 95 -8.46 -11.93 9.16
N GLN A 96 -8.40 -12.46 7.93
CA GLN A 96 -7.61 -13.64 7.60
C GLN A 96 -6.14 -13.26 7.40
N GLU A 97 -5.90 -12.16 6.71
CA GLU A 97 -4.57 -11.61 6.45
C GLU A 97 -4.08 -10.68 7.59
N GLU A 98 -4.94 -10.41 8.58
CA GLU A 98 -4.72 -9.44 9.67
C GLU A 98 -4.18 -8.10 9.15
N ALA A 99 -4.73 -7.60 8.03
CA ALA A 99 -4.18 -6.46 7.28
C ALA A 99 -5.26 -5.54 6.68
N ALA A 100 -4.88 -4.28 6.43
CA ALA A 100 -5.71 -3.34 5.68
C ALA A 100 -5.73 -3.70 4.19
N VAL A 101 -6.93 -3.76 3.61
CA VAL A 101 -7.20 -4.10 2.21
C VAL A 101 -8.06 -3.01 1.57
N VAL A 102 -7.82 -2.71 0.29
CA VAL A 102 -8.72 -1.89 -0.52
C VAL A 102 -9.63 -2.82 -1.33
N GLU A 103 -10.93 -2.76 -1.05
CA GLU A 103 -11.95 -3.46 -1.81
C GLU A 103 -12.41 -2.57 -2.98
N MET A 104 -12.14 -3.02 -4.20
CA MET A 104 -12.45 -2.28 -5.42
C MET A 104 -13.87 -2.61 -5.92
N PRO A 105 -14.59 -1.66 -6.56
CA PRO A 105 -15.91 -1.92 -7.14
C PRO A 105 -15.93 -3.02 -8.20
N ASN A 106 -14.79 -3.29 -8.84
CA ASN A 106 -14.60 -4.34 -9.83
C ASN A 106 -14.38 -5.75 -9.20
N GLY A 107 -14.52 -5.88 -7.88
CA GLY A 107 -14.40 -7.13 -7.13
C GLY A 107 -12.96 -7.50 -6.74
N LEU A 108 -11.95 -6.71 -7.13
CA LEU A 108 -10.58 -6.94 -6.67
C LEU A 108 -10.42 -6.55 -5.20
N ARG A 109 -9.56 -7.33 -4.52
CA ARG A 109 -9.07 -7.02 -3.18
C ARG A 109 -7.58 -6.72 -3.29
N ALA A 110 -7.21 -5.47 -3.04
CA ALA A 110 -5.85 -4.98 -3.20
C ALA A 110 -5.19 -4.81 -1.83
N PHE A 111 -3.94 -5.24 -1.69
CA PHE A 111 -3.14 -5.09 -0.48
C PHE A 111 -1.94 -4.16 -0.74
N PRO A 112 -2.12 -2.82 -0.70
CA PRO A 112 -1.08 -1.87 -1.03
C PRO A 112 0.20 -2.03 -0.20
N HIS A 113 0.08 -2.24 1.12
CA HIS A 113 1.21 -2.48 2.01
C HIS A 113 2.04 -3.70 1.60
N ASN A 114 1.38 -4.82 1.31
CA ASN A 114 2.04 -6.04 0.86
C ASN A 114 2.73 -5.82 -0.49
N LYS A 115 2.13 -5.01 -1.36
CA LYS A 115 2.74 -4.66 -2.64
C LYS A 115 4.00 -3.81 -2.47
N VAL A 116 3.98 -2.79 -1.61
CA VAL A 116 5.15 -1.96 -1.26
C VAL A 116 6.24 -2.80 -0.61
N ALA A 117 5.89 -3.68 0.34
CA ALA A 117 6.84 -4.59 0.96
C ALA A 117 7.56 -5.45 -0.10
N LYS A 118 6.81 -6.08 -1.02
CA LYS A 118 7.39 -6.86 -2.13
C LYS A 118 8.26 -6.02 -3.05
N ARG A 119 7.88 -4.77 -3.33
CA ARG A 119 8.69 -3.81 -4.13
C ARG A 119 10.04 -3.52 -3.49
N LEU A 120 10.07 -3.41 -2.17
CA LEU A 120 11.28 -3.16 -1.39
C LEU A 120 12.09 -4.45 -1.13
N ASP A 121 11.47 -5.63 -1.10
CA ASP A 121 12.15 -6.92 -0.82
C ASP A 121 12.70 -7.60 -2.07
N HIS A 122 12.00 -7.49 -3.20
CA HIS A 122 12.29 -8.30 -4.39
C HIS A 122 12.72 -7.46 -5.59
N GLY A 123 12.26 -6.21 -5.68
CA GLY A 123 12.74 -5.26 -6.67
C GLY A 123 11.67 -4.77 -7.64
N ARG A 124 12.13 -4.22 -8.78
CA ARG A 124 11.33 -3.41 -9.72
C ARG A 124 10.21 -4.19 -10.40
N GLU A 125 10.28 -5.51 -10.47
CA GLU A 125 9.23 -6.38 -10.99
C GLU A 125 7.94 -6.28 -10.17
N HIS A 126 8.04 -5.87 -8.90
CA HIS A 126 6.91 -5.51 -8.07
C HIS A 126 6.52 -4.03 -8.24
N ASN A 127 6.46 -3.56 -9.48
CA ASN A 127 6.11 -2.20 -9.85
C ASN A 127 4.77 -1.73 -9.23
N LEU A 128 4.77 -0.56 -8.61
CA LEU A 128 3.63 -0.01 -7.86
C LEU A 128 2.60 0.63 -8.81
N PHE A 129 3.06 1.32 -9.84
CA PHE A 129 2.16 1.89 -10.85
C PHE A 129 1.32 0.83 -11.57
N ALA A 130 1.94 -0.28 -11.98
CA ALA A 130 1.26 -1.39 -12.62
C ALA A 130 0.21 -2.03 -11.70
N PHE A 131 0.50 -2.09 -10.39
CA PHE A 131 -0.46 -2.56 -9.40
C PHE A 131 -1.65 -1.60 -9.26
N TYR A 132 -1.40 -0.30 -9.14
CA TYR A 132 -2.44 0.74 -9.11
C TYR A 132 -3.32 0.67 -10.35
N TRP A 133 -2.70 0.71 -11.54
CA TRP A 133 -3.39 0.68 -12.82
C TRP A 133 -4.26 -0.58 -12.98
N TYR A 134 -3.71 -1.76 -12.67
CA TYR A 134 -4.46 -3.01 -12.72
C TYR A 134 -5.62 -3.02 -11.73
N GLY A 135 -5.41 -2.49 -10.53
CA GLY A 135 -6.45 -2.37 -9.51
C GLY A 135 -7.66 -1.56 -9.99
N LEU A 136 -7.41 -0.47 -10.72
CA LEU A 136 -8.46 0.38 -11.29
C LEU A 136 -9.10 -0.24 -12.55
N THR A 137 -8.28 -0.75 -13.47
CA THR A 137 -8.72 -1.02 -14.86
C THR A 137 -8.90 -2.49 -15.20
N ARG A 138 -8.35 -3.42 -14.40
CA ARG A 138 -8.19 -4.85 -14.73
C ARG A 138 -7.31 -5.11 -15.96
N GLN A 139 -6.53 -4.12 -16.39
CA GLN A 139 -5.62 -4.21 -17.53
C GLN A 139 -4.18 -4.02 -17.08
N THR A 140 -3.21 -4.48 -17.86
CA THR A 140 -1.82 -4.06 -17.69
C THR A 140 -1.64 -2.65 -18.25
N PRO A 141 -0.77 -1.80 -17.66
CA PRO A 141 -0.46 -0.51 -18.26
C PRO A 141 0.03 -0.66 -19.69
N PRO A 142 -0.26 0.30 -20.59
CA PRO A 142 0.39 0.39 -21.89
C PRO A 142 1.92 0.28 -21.74
N ASP A 143 2.58 -0.39 -22.67
CA ASP A 143 4.04 -0.60 -22.70
C ASP A 143 4.65 -1.47 -21.58
N THR A 144 3.82 -2.12 -20.75
CA THR A 144 4.32 -3.15 -19.83
C THR A 144 4.65 -4.42 -20.62
N ALA A 145 5.93 -4.65 -20.90
CA ALA A 145 6.37 -5.90 -21.51
C ALA A 145 6.01 -7.09 -20.61
N VAL A 146 4.96 -7.83 -20.96
CA VAL A 146 4.68 -9.13 -20.36
C VAL A 146 5.85 -10.05 -20.76
N ARG A 147 6.78 -10.30 -19.83
CA ARG A 147 7.67 -11.45 -19.97
C ARG A 147 6.80 -12.69 -19.82
N VAL A 148 6.34 -13.22 -20.94
CA VAL A 148 5.83 -14.59 -21.00
C VAL A 148 6.99 -15.48 -20.57
N LEU A 149 6.91 -16.05 -19.38
CA LEU A 149 7.79 -17.16 -19.03
C LEU A 149 7.46 -18.28 -20.02
N PRO A 150 8.45 -18.84 -20.74
CA PRO A 150 8.17 -19.99 -21.58
C PRO A 150 7.59 -21.09 -20.71
N ASP A 151 6.49 -21.69 -21.17
CA ASP A 151 5.91 -22.87 -20.52
C ASP A 151 7.03 -23.89 -20.32
N GLY A 152 7.28 -24.24 -19.04
CA GLY A 152 8.34 -25.15 -18.67
C GLY A 152 8.17 -26.48 -19.40
N GLY A 153 9.16 -26.84 -20.21
CA GLY A 153 9.36 -28.18 -20.75
C GLY A 153 10.03 -29.12 -19.75
#